data_AF-A0A5N0EEP9-F1
#
_entry.id   AF-A0A5N0EEP9-F1
#
_cell.length_a   1.000
_cell.length_b   1.000
_cell.length_c   1.000
_cell.angle_alpha   90.00
_cell.angle_beta   90.00
_cell.angle_gamma   90.00
#
_symmetry.space_group_name_H-M   'P 1'
#
loop_
_entity.id
_entity.type
_entity.pdbx_description
1 polymer ?
#
loop_
_entity_poly.entity_id
_entity_poly.type
_entity_poly.pdbx_seq_one_letter_code
_entity_poly.pdbx_strand_id
1 'polypeptide(L)'
;MTERKPANLDFESWIDKQIREATERGEFQNLPGAGKPIPRGSDDENWWLKGYLRKEGVSGDALLPPSLLLRRDIERLPEVVRELNSERAVRETVRELNKRVVDWLRLPHGPYVQVAPVDTEQIVAQWRAERKPKRPSAPTPAPTRSKPNRTPGRWRALFRRHRPT
;
A
#
# COMPACT_ATOMS: atom_id res chain seq x y z
N MET A 1 -17.45 -4.34 -73.80
CA MET A 1 -16.36 -3.52 -73.22
C MET A 1 -16.24 -3.88 -71.75
N THR A 2 -15.09 -4.38 -71.30
CA THR A 2 -14.86 -4.65 -69.88
C THR A 2 -14.21 -3.43 -69.25
N GLU A 3 -14.97 -2.73 -68.42
CA GLU A 3 -14.52 -1.55 -67.69
C GLU A 3 -13.41 -1.96 -66.70
N ARG A 4 -12.22 -1.35 -66.81
CA ARG A 4 -11.10 -1.60 -65.89
C ARG A 4 -11.24 -0.68 -64.67
N LYS A 5 -10.94 -1.23 -63.48
CA LYS A 5 -10.88 -0.47 -62.23
C LYS A 5 -9.98 0.78 -62.41
N PRO A 6 -10.48 2.00 -62.15
CA PRO A 6 -9.68 3.21 -62.26
C PRO A 6 -8.52 3.20 -61.25
N ALA A 7 -7.36 3.74 -61.65
CA ALA A 7 -6.08 3.59 -60.98
C ALA A 7 -6.01 4.15 -59.54
N ASN A 8 -6.99 4.98 -59.14
CA ASN A 8 -7.04 5.61 -57.81
C ASN A 8 -7.98 4.93 -56.82
N LEU A 9 -8.54 3.76 -57.15
CA LEU A 9 -9.31 2.96 -56.19
C LEU A 9 -8.38 1.93 -55.55
N ASP A 10 -8.00 2.16 -54.30
CA ASP A 10 -7.28 1.16 -53.51
C ASP A 10 -8.18 -0.07 -53.23
N PHE A 11 -7.60 -1.19 -52.81
CA PHE A 11 -8.39 -2.31 -52.30
C PHE A 11 -8.82 -2.03 -50.87
N GLU A 12 -10.03 -2.45 -50.49
CA GLU A 12 -10.51 -2.35 -49.10
C GLU A 12 -9.49 -3.03 -48.17
N SER A 13 -9.01 -2.32 -47.16
CA SER A 13 -8.16 -2.91 -46.13
C SER A 13 -8.93 -4.03 -45.43
N TRP A 14 -8.22 -5.05 -44.95
CA TRP A 14 -8.84 -6.07 -44.11
C TRP A 14 -9.60 -5.45 -42.93
N ILE A 15 -9.09 -4.34 -42.37
CA ILE A 15 -9.73 -3.59 -41.29
C ILE A 15 -11.02 -2.91 -41.77
N ASP A 16 -10.98 -2.23 -42.92
CA ASP A 16 -12.15 -1.55 -43.48
C ASP A 16 -13.28 -2.55 -43.78
N LYS A 17 -12.92 -3.72 -44.32
CA LYS A 17 -13.85 -4.81 -44.55
C LYS A 17 -14.52 -5.27 -43.27
N GLN A 18 -13.78 -5.44 -42.17
CA GLN A 18 -14.36 -5.80 -40.87
C GLN A 18 -15.32 -4.73 -40.35
N ILE A 19 -14.98 -3.45 -40.50
CA ILE A 19 -15.84 -2.33 -40.08
C ILE A 19 -17.15 -2.32 -40.87
N ARG A 20 -17.07 -2.48 -42.21
CA ARG A 20 -18.25 -2.52 -43.08
C ARG A 20 -19.15 -3.70 -42.74
N GLU A 21 -18.60 -4.89 -42.63
CA GLU A 21 -19.37 -6.09 -42.27
C GLU A 21 -20.03 -5.96 -40.88
N ALA A 22 -19.33 -5.39 -39.88
CA ALA A 22 -19.91 -5.13 -38.56
C ALA A 22 -21.03 -4.08 -38.60
N THR A 23 -20.89 -3.06 -39.47
CA THR A 23 -21.93 -2.05 -39.72
C THR A 23 -23.16 -2.66 -40.38
N GLU A 24 -22.98 -3.49 -41.42
CA GLU A 24 -24.06 -4.21 -42.11
C GLU A 24 -24.82 -5.15 -41.18
N ARG A 25 -24.12 -5.82 -40.24
CA ARG A 25 -24.73 -6.63 -39.17
C ARG A 25 -25.42 -5.81 -38.08
N GLY A 26 -25.27 -4.48 -38.10
CA GLY A 26 -25.86 -3.58 -37.12
C GLY A 26 -25.20 -3.64 -35.74
N GLU A 27 -23.94 -4.09 -35.63
CA GLU A 27 -23.22 -4.16 -34.34
C GLU A 27 -23.02 -2.77 -33.70
N PHE A 28 -23.07 -1.71 -34.51
CA PHE A 28 -23.03 -0.32 -34.05
C PHE A 28 -24.42 0.29 -33.79
N GLN A 29 -25.51 -0.47 -33.96
CA GLN A 29 -26.86 -0.01 -33.64
C GLN A 29 -27.14 -0.15 -32.13
N ASN A 30 -27.91 0.78 -31.57
CA ASN A 30 -28.28 0.80 -30.15
C ASN A 30 -27.09 0.83 -29.16
N LEU A 31 -25.96 1.41 -29.56
CA LEU A 31 -24.83 1.56 -28.64
C LEU A 31 -25.23 2.36 -27.40
N PRO A 32 -24.74 2.00 -26.21
CA PRO A 32 -24.95 2.78 -25.00
C PRO A 32 -24.43 4.21 -25.18
N GLY A 33 -25.34 5.18 -25.24
CA GLY A 33 -24.99 6.58 -25.46
C GLY A 33 -25.16 7.10 -26.90
N ALA A 34 -25.53 6.24 -27.85
CA ALA A 34 -25.84 6.69 -29.21
C ALA A 34 -26.94 7.77 -29.22
N GLY A 35 -26.65 8.90 -29.87
CA GLY A 35 -27.57 10.06 -29.96
C GLY A 35 -27.77 10.83 -28.65
N LYS A 36 -27.16 10.42 -27.54
CA LYS A 36 -27.21 11.15 -26.27
C LYS A 36 -26.12 12.20 -26.22
N PRO A 37 -26.34 13.37 -25.57
CA PRO A 37 -25.28 14.34 -25.35
C PRO A 37 -24.15 13.71 -24.53
N ILE A 38 -22.90 14.09 -24.84
CA ILE A 38 -21.74 13.67 -24.07
C ILE A 38 -21.94 14.18 -22.63
N PRO A 39 -21.84 13.31 -21.59
CA PRO A 39 -21.96 13.75 -20.21
C PRO A 39 -20.98 14.87 -19.92
N ARG A 40 -21.42 15.92 -19.20
CA ARG A 40 -20.53 17.00 -18.79
C ARG A 40 -19.45 16.43 -17.87
N GLY A 41 -18.20 16.50 -18.33
CA GLY A 41 -17.03 16.18 -17.54
C GLY A 41 -16.76 17.25 -16.48
N SER A 42 -15.87 16.90 -15.55
CA SER A 42 -15.16 17.88 -14.71
C SER A 42 -14.27 18.77 -15.60
N ASP A 43 -13.86 19.95 -15.11
CA ASP A 43 -12.86 20.82 -15.77
C ASP A 43 -11.46 20.17 -15.89
N ASP A 44 -11.30 18.96 -15.34
CA ASP A 44 -10.12 18.13 -15.47
C ASP A 44 -10.02 17.50 -16.87
N GLU A 45 -8.94 17.79 -17.60
CA GLU A 45 -8.67 17.21 -18.93
C GLU A 45 -8.73 15.67 -18.97
N ASN A 46 -8.36 15.01 -17.87
CA ASN A 46 -8.33 13.55 -17.75
C ASN A 46 -9.63 12.97 -17.18
N TRP A 47 -10.74 13.72 -17.15
CA TRP A 47 -12.01 13.26 -16.56
C TRP A 47 -12.52 11.96 -17.20
N TRP A 48 -12.40 11.83 -18.52
CA TRP A 48 -12.90 10.67 -19.27
C TRP A 48 -12.03 9.44 -19.00
N LEU A 49 -10.70 9.61 -18.90
CA LEU A 49 -9.75 8.55 -18.58
C LEU A 49 -9.96 8.05 -17.15
N LYS A 50 -10.09 8.96 -16.19
CA LYS A 50 -10.43 8.63 -14.80
C LYS A 50 -11.78 7.93 -14.69
N GLY A 51 -12.76 8.35 -15.48
CA GLY A 51 -14.07 7.71 -15.59
C GLY A 51 -13.99 6.29 -16.16
N TYR A 52 -13.20 6.10 -17.22
CA TYR A 52 -12.97 4.79 -17.84
C TYR A 52 -12.26 3.83 -16.88
N LEU A 53 -11.18 4.26 -16.24
CA LEU A 53 -10.46 3.43 -15.26
C LEU A 53 -11.36 3.01 -14.10
N ARG A 54 -12.19 3.93 -13.60
CA ARG A 54 -13.18 3.60 -12.55
C ARG A 54 -14.19 2.56 -13.04
N LYS A 55 -14.66 2.68 -14.29
CA LYS A 55 -15.60 1.73 -14.90
C LYS A 55 -14.99 0.34 -15.04
N GLU A 56 -13.71 0.26 -15.42
CA GLU A 56 -12.96 -0.99 -15.54
C GLU A 56 -12.43 -1.53 -14.19
N GLY A 57 -12.73 -0.86 -13.08
CA GLY A 57 -12.25 -1.26 -11.75
C GLY A 57 -10.74 -1.10 -11.55
N VAL A 58 -10.06 -0.35 -12.43
CA VAL A 58 -8.63 -0.07 -12.32
C VAL A 58 -8.43 1.02 -11.28
N SER A 59 -7.64 0.72 -10.25
CA SER A 59 -7.27 1.71 -9.25
C SER A 59 -6.55 2.89 -9.90
N GLY A 60 -6.81 4.10 -9.38
CA GLY A 60 -6.13 5.34 -9.83
C GLY A 60 -4.61 5.31 -9.68
N ASP A 61 -4.09 4.31 -8.96
CA ASP A 61 -2.65 4.00 -8.88
C ASP A 61 -2.01 3.79 -10.25
N ALA A 62 -2.74 3.22 -11.22
CA ALA A 62 -2.22 3.01 -12.57
C ALA A 62 -1.87 4.32 -13.29
N LEU A 63 -2.39 5.45 -12.82
CA LEU A 63 -2.10 6.79 -13.35
C LEU A 63 -0.99 7.51 -12.59
N LEU A 64 -0.50 6.96 -11.48
CA LEU A 64 0.50 7.64 -10.68
C LEU A 64 1.87 7.59 -11.39
N PRO A 65 2.61 8.72 -11.41
CA PRO A 65 4.01 8.70 -11.79
C PRO A 65 4.79 7.66 -10.97
N PRO A 66 5.80 7.00 -11.56
CA PRO A 66 6.53 5.93 -10.89
C PRO A 66 7.17 6.33 -9.55
N SER A 67 7.55 7.59 -9.36
CA SER A 67 8.07 8.08 -8.07
C SER A 67 7.03 8.01 -6.94
N LEU A 68 5.76 8.33 -7.23
CA LEU A 68 4.67 8.23 -6.27
C LEU A 68 4.27 6.77 -6.01
N LEU A 69 4.32 5.93 -7.05
CA LEU A 69 4.12 4.49 -6.89
C LEU A 69 5.16 3.87 -5.96
N LEU A 70 6.44 4.18 -6.16
CA LEU A 70 7.52 3.66 -5.31
C LEU A 70 7.40 4.13 -3.87
N ARG A 71 7.08 5.41 -3.64
CA ARG A 71 6.85 5.92 -2.29
C ARG A 71 5.71 5.18 -1.59
N ARG A 72 4.58 5.03 -2.26
CA ARG A 72 3.43 4.30 -1.74
C ARG A 72 3.77 2.83 -1.46
N ASP A 73 4.50 2.17 -2.36
CA ASP A 73 4.91 0.78 -2.18
C ASP A 73 5.84 0.60 -0.96
N ILE A 74 6.75 1.57 -0.72
CA ILE A 74 7.57 1.60 0.50
C ILE A 74 6.70 1.80 1.75
N GLU A 75 5.77 2.75 1.72
CA GLU A 75 4.86 3.02 2.83
C GLU A 75 3.98 1.81 3.17
N ARG A 76 3.55 1.05 2.17
CA ARG A 76 2.69 -0.14 2.31
C ARG A 76 3.45 -1.45 2.54
N LEU A 77 4.78 -1.42 2.49
CA LEU A 77 5.60 -2.61 2.61
C LEU A 77 5.34 -3.36 3.92
N PRO A 78 5.21 -2.70 5.10
CA PRO A 78 4.92 -3.39 6.36
C PRO A 78 3.62 -4.20 6.35
N GLU A 79 2.55 -3.68 5.74
CA GLU A 79 1.27 -4.37 5.59
C GLU A 79 1.41 -5.57 4.65
N VAL A 80 2.07 -5.40 3.52
CA VAL A 80 2.27 -6.47 2.52
C VAL A 80 3.07 -7.63 3.13
N VAL A 81 4.18 -7.34 3.81
CA VAL A 81 5.01 -8.40 4.40
C VAL A 81 4.30 -9.09 5.56
N ARG A 82 3.39 -8.41 6.26
CA ARG A 82 2.61 -8.98 7.36
C ARG A 82 1.78 -10.18 6.91
N GLU A 83 1.30 -10.21 5.67
CA GLU A 83 0.52 -11.32 5.11
C GLU A 83 1.39 -12.53 4.66
N LEU A 84 2.71 -12.36 4.55
CA LEU A 84 3.60 -13.40 4.02
C LEU A 84 3.96 -14.47 5.05
N ASN A 85 3.88 -15.74 4.68
CA ASN A 85 4.09 -16.86 5.61
C ASN A 85 5.55 -17.29 5.81
N SER A 86 6.51 -16.68 5.10
CA SER A 86 7.93 -17.06 5.23
C SER A 86 8.86 -15.87 5.14
N GLU A 87 9.96 -15.93 5.89
CA GLU A 87 11.01 -14.92 5.84
C GLU A 87 11.64 -14.82 4.44
N ARG A 88 11.80 -15.95 3.75
CA ARG A 88 12.31 -15.97 2.37
C ARG A 88 11.44 -15.12 1.46
N ALA A 89 10.11 -15.23 1.58
CA ALA A 89 9.16 -14.42 0.81
C ALA A 89 9.30 -12.95 1.18
N VAL A 90 9.39 -12.59 2.47
CA VAL A 90 9.61 -11.21 2.91
C VAL A 90 10.88 -10.63 2.29
N ARG A 91 12.00 -11.34 2.38
CA ARG A 91 13.28 -10.89 1.81
C ARG A 91 13.19 -10.72 0.29
N GLU A 92 12.48 -11.60 -0.40
CA GLU A 92 12.27 -11.48 -1.85
C GLU A 92 11.43 -10.24 -2.20
N THR A 93 10.33 -10.01 -1.50
CA THR A 93 9.47 -8.83 -1.71
C THR A 93 10.23 -7.53 -1.49
N VAL A 94 11.04 -7.44 -0.42
CA VAL A 94 11.88 -6.27 -0.16
C VAL A 94 12.96 -6.10 -1.24
N ARG A 95 13.61 -7.20 -1.68
CA ARG A 95 14.61 -7.15 -2.76
C ARG A 95 14.02 -6.61 -4.06
N GLU A 96 12.85 -7.09 -4.46
CA GLU A 96 12.21 -6.65 -5.70
C GLU A 96 11.80 -5.17 -5.63
N LEU A 97 11.27 -4.71 -4.49
CA LEU A 97 11.00 -3.29 -4.29
C LEU A 97 12.29 -2.46 -4.36
N ASN A 98 13.35 -2.88 -3.67
CA ASN A 98 14.63 -2.16 -3.68
C ASN A 98 15.26 -2.11 -5.08
N LYS A 99 15.12 -3.17 -5.87
CA LYS A 99 15.56 -3.18 -7.27
C LYS A 99 14.85 -2.08 -8.06
N ARG A 100 13.51 -2.01 -7.97
CA ARG A 100 12.72 -0.97 -8.64
C ARG A 100 13.10 0.45 -8.17
N VAL A 101 13.38 0.62 -6.88
CA VAL A 101 13.86 1.90 -6.32
C VAL A 101 15.22 2.28 -6.91
N VAL A 102 16.18 1.36 -6.94
CA VAL A 102 17.52 1.61 -7.50
C VAL A 102 17.44 1.90 -9.00
N ASP A 103 16.61 1.18 -9.74
CA ASP A 103 16.42 1.41 -11.18
C ASP A 103 15.85 2.80 -11.45
N TRP A 104 14.88 3.25 -10.65
CA TRP A 104 14.36 4.62 -10.75
C TRP A 104 15.39 5.68 -10.35
N LEU A 105 16.19 5.44 -9.30
CA LEU A 105 17.26 6.36 -8.87
C LEU A 105 18.35 6.55 -9.93
N ARG A 106 18.56 5.58 -10.83
CA ARG A 106 19.50 5.73 -11.96
C ARG A 106 19.01 6.70 -13.02
N LEU A 107 17.70 6.76 -13.25
CA LEU A 107 17.07 7.64 -14.24
C LEU A 107 15.75 8.20 -13.70
N PRO A 108 15.82 9.17 -12.76
CA PRO A 108 14.63 9.71 -12.14
C PRO A 108 13.83 10.52 -13.15
N HIS A 109 12.53 10.28 -13.17
CA HIS A 109 11.57 11.02 -14.00
C HIS A 109 10.27 11.24 -13.24
N GLY A 110 9.54 12.29 -13.65
CA GLY A 110 8.35 12.75 -12.96
C GLY A 110 8.68 13.64 -11.75
N PRO A 111 7.74 13.80 -10.80
CA PRO A 111 7.97 14.62 -9.62
C PRO A 111 9.05 14.01 -8.74
N TYR A 112 9.97 14.84 -8.26
CA TYR A 112 11.03 14.44 -7.34
C TYR A 112 10.47 14.24 -5.94
N VAL A 113 10.53 13.00 -5.48
CA VAL A 113 10.04 12.58 -4.17
C VAL A 113 11.16 11.81 -3.47
N GLN A 114 11.23 11.93 -2.15
CA GLN A 114 12.19 11.19 -1.35
C GLN A 114 11.84 9.70 -1.36
N VAL A 115 12.65 8.91 -2.07
CA VAL A 115 12.53 7.46 -2.20
C VAL A 115 13.93 6.88 -2.00
N ALA A 116 14.07 5.91 -1.10
CA ALA A 116 15.33 5.26 -0.80
C ALA A 116 15.12 3.74 -0.63
N PRO A 117 16.13 2.91 -0.93
CA PRO A 117 16.06 1.48 -0.66
C PRO A 117 15.80 1.21 0.82
N VAL A 118 14.95 0.24 1.10
CA VAL A 118 14.54 -0.14 2.46
C VAL A 118 15.51 -1.17 3.03
N ASP A 119 15.84 -1.04 4.32
CA ASP A 119 16.66 -2.03 5.02
C ASP A 119 15.89 -3.36 5.17
N THR A 120 16.41 -4.40 4.53
CA THR A 120 15.80 -5.74 4.54
C THR A 120 15.85 -6.38 5.92
N GLU A 121 16.92 -6.21 6.67
CA GLU A 121 17.04 -6.80 8.01
C GLU A 121 16.08 -6.13 8.99
N GLN A 122 15.89 -4.82 8.88
CA GLN A 122 14.93 -4.08 9.68
C GLN A 122 13.50 -4.58 9.45
N ILE A 123 13.08 -4.75 8.19
CA ILE A 123 11.74 -5.24 7.85
C ILE A 123 11.54 -6.68 8.32
N VAL A 124 12.55 -7.55 8.15
CA VAL A 124 12.49 -8.93 8.63
C VAL A 124 12.39 -8.97 10.16
N ALA A 125 13.16 -8.14 10.88
CA ALA A 125 13.09 -8.05 12.33
C ALA A 125 11.71 -7.62 12.81
N GLN A 126 11.12 -6.59 12.19
CA GLN A 126 9.75 -6.15 12.49
C GLN A 126 8.73 -7.27 12.21
N TRP A 127 8.82 -7.91 11.04
CA TRP A 127 7.94 -9.02 10.65
C TRP A 127 7.98 -10.20 11.64
N ARG A 128 9.17 -10.56 12.13
CA ARG A 128 9.35 -11.61 13.16
C ARG A 128 8.78 -11.17 14.51
N ALA A 129 8.95 -9.90 14.88
CA ALA A 129 8.46 -9.36 16.14
C ALA A 129 6.92 -9.35 16.21
N GLU A 130 6.25 -8.97 15.12
CA GLU A 130 4.78 -8.98 15.02
C GLU A 130 4.17 -10.38 15.07
N ARG A 131 4.92 -11.40 14.63
CA ARG A 131 4.51 -12.82 14.67
C ARG A 131 4.73 -13.52 15.99
N LYS A 132 5.75 -13.11 16.75
CA LYS A 132 5.93 -13.65 18.08
C LYS A 132 4.70 -13.25 18.89
N PRO A 133 3.91 -14.20 19.43
CA PRO A 133 2.80 -13.84 20.29
C PRO A 133 3.40 -12.99 21.41
N LYS A 134 2.83 -11.79 21.59
CA LYS A 134 3.20 -10.89 22.68
C LYS A 134 2.91 -11.66 23.97
N ARG A 135 3.94 -12.34 24.49
CA ARG A 135 3.84 -13.08 25.75
C ARG A 135 3.31 -12.06 26.75
N PRO A 136 2.14 -12.27 27.38
CA PRO A 136 1.63 -11.32 28.35
C PRO A 136 2.76 -11.11 29.35
N SER A 137 3.13 -9.85 29.55
CA SER A 137 4.12 -9.46 30.54
C SER A 137 3.68 -10.14 31.84
N ALA A 138 4.48 -11.09 32.32
CA ALA A 138 4.20 -11.76 33.58
C ALA A 138 3.90 -10.65 34.61
N PRO A 139 2.81 -10.77 35.39
CA PRO A 139 2.50 -9.77 36.40
C PRO A 139 3.74 -9.60 37.27
N THR A 140 4.22 -8.35 37.38
CA THR A 140 5.28 -7.98 38.30
C THR A 140 4.99 -8.65 39.63
N PRO A 141 5.88 -9.51 40.16
CA PRO A 141 5.64 -10.12 41.46
C PRO A 141 5.39 -8.98 42.45
N ALA A 142 4.22 -9.03 43.09
CA ALA A 142 3.81 -8.04 44.08
C ALA A 142 4.96 -7.82 45.08
N PRO A 143 5.23 -6.57 45.50
CA PRO A 143 6.31 -6.29 46.45
C PRO A 143 6.09 -7.16 47.68
N THR A 144 7.03 -8.07 47.92
CA THR A 144 7.04 -8.92 49.12
C THR A 144 7.00 -7.98 50.31
N ARG A 145 5.86 -7.96 51.03
CA ARG A 145 5.74 -7.26 52.31
C ARG A 145 6.84 -7.80 53.22
N SER A 146 7.92 -7.04 53.36
CA SER A 146 8.92 -7.27 54.40
C SER A 146 8.21 -7.13 55.75
N LYS A 147 8.35 -8.15 56.61
CA LYS A 147 7.81 -8.14 57.96
C LYS A 147 8.43 -6.94 58.71
N PRO A 148 7.63 -6.08 59.37
CA PRO A 148 8.20 -5.01 60.17
C PRO A 148 8.92 -5.61 61.37
N ASN A 149 10.21 -5.30 61.49
CA ASN A 149 11.02 -5.63 62.64
C ASN A 149 10.43 -4.91 63.87
N ARG A 150 9.85 -5.65 64.81
CA ARG A 150 9.33 -5.09 66.06
C ARG A 150 10.49 -4.84 67.01
N THR A 151 10.99 -3.62 67.04
CA THR A 151 11.90 -3.16 68.09
C THR A 151 11.12 -3.05 69.41
N PRO A 152 11.59 -3.62 70.53
CA PRO A 152 10.92 -3.45 71.81
C PRO A 152 11.11 -2.01 72.33
N GLY A 153 9.99 -1.41 72.74
CA GLY A 153 9.86 0.01 73.06
C GLY A 153 10.61 0.46 74.32
N ARG A 154 11.24 1.63 74.21
CA ARG A 154 11.91 2.42 75.25
C ARG A 154 10.94 3.09 76.25
N TRP A 155 9.86 2.43 76.65
CA TRP A 155 8.90 2.93 77.65
C TRP A 155 9.27 2.52 79.10
N ARG A 156 10.44 1.91 79.31
CA ARG A 156 10.96 1.52 80.64
C ARG A 156 11.87 2.55 81.33
N ALA A 157 11.83 3.82 80.94
CA ALA A 157 12.66 4.88 81.56
C ALA A 157 11.87 5.99 82.28
N LEU A 158 10.56 5.81 82.53
CA LEU A 158 9.72 6.84 83.19
C LEU A 158 9.18 6.48 84.58
N PHE A 159 9.64 5.39 85.20
CA PHE A 159 9.28 5.09 86.60
C PHE A 159 10.48 4.64 87.44
N ARG A 160 11.21 5.62 87.99
CA ARG A 160 11.91 5.46 89.27
C ARG A 160 11.82 6.78 90.05
N ARG A 161 10.74 6.89 90.84
CA ARG A 161 10.45 8.00 91.76
C ARG A 161 11.36 7.95 92.98
N HIS A 162 11.56 9.15 93.54
CA HIS A 162 12.11 9.49 94.85
C HIS A 162 11.62 8.63 96.03
N ARG A 163 12.48 8.50 97.05
CA ARG A 163 12.09 8.35 98.46
C ARG A 163 13.01 9.21 99.35
N PRO A 164 12.47 10.07 100.22
CA PRO A 164 13.21 10.74 101.29
C PRO A 164 13.00 10.02 102.65
N THR A 165 13.97 10.19 103.54
CA THR A 165 13.82 10.29 105.02
C THR A 165 14.85 11.29 105.50
#